data_AF-A0A2N6DLI4-F1
#
_entry.id   AF-A0A2N6DLI4-F1
#
_cell.length_a   1.000
_cell.length_b   1.000
_cell.length_c   1.000
_cell.angle_alpha   90.00
_cell.angle_beta   90.00
_cell.angle_gamma   90.00
#
_symmetry.space_group_name_H-M   'P 1'
#
loop_
_entity.id
_entity.type
_entity.pdbx_description
1 polymer ?
#
loop_
_entity_poly.entity_id
_entity_poly.type
_entity_poly.pdbx_seq_one_letter_code
_entity_poly.pdbx_strand_id
1 'polypeptide(L)' 'MRRKRLADAEGVPPFVIFGDATLAEMAARMPTDEAAMMAISGVGKHKLRKFGNEFIDEIINYMCR' A
#
# COMPACT_ATOMS: atom_id res chain seq x y z
N MET A 1 4.96 -0.85 -9.20
CA MET A 1 6.06 -1.83 -8.96
C MET A 1 6.29 -2.15 -7.48
N ARG A 2 5.95 -1.24 -6.55
CA ARG A 2 6.16 -1.42 -5.09
C ARG A 2 5.64 -2.75 -4.53
N ARG A 3 4.38 -3.12 -4.82
CA ARG A 3 3.78 -4.40 -4.38
C ARG A 3 4.61 -5.63 -4.75
N LYS A 4 5.08 -5.72 -5.99
CA LYS A 4 5.84 -6.89 -6.48
C LYS A 4 7.14 -7.05 -5.70
N ARG A 5 7.91 -5.96 -5.52
CA ARG A 5 9.17 -5.99 -4.76
C ARG A 5 8.99 -6.49 -3.33
N LEU A 6 7.93 -6.03 -2.66
CA LEU A 6 7.63 -6.46 -1.28
C LEU A 6 7.19 -7.91 -1.23
N ALA A 7 6.41 -8.36 -2.20
CA ALA A 7 5.98 -9.75 -2.31
C ALA A 7 7.17 -10.70 -2.53
N ASP A 8 8.09 -10.32 -3.42
CA ASP A 8 9.31 -11.07 -3.68
C ASP A 8 10.18 -11.17 -2.42
N ALA A 9 10.34 -10.07 -1.67
CA ALA A 9 11.10 -10.04 -0.41
C ALA A 9 10.47 -10.90 0.69
N GLU A 10 9.14 -11.00 0.71
CA GLU A 10 8.37 -11.80 1.67
C GLU A 10 8.20 -13.26 1.22
N GLY A 11 8.60 -13.61 0.00
CA GLY A 11 8.40 -14.95 -0.56
C GLY A 11 6.93 -15.33 -0.74
N VAL A 12 6.05 -14.35 -0.96
CA VAL A 12 4.59 -14.55 -1.09
C VAL A 12 4.06 -14.03 -2.42
N PRO A 13 2.90 -14.53 -2.90
CA PRO A 13 2.23 -13.93 -4.05
C PRO A 13 1.87 -12.44 -3.82
N PRO A 14 1.95 -11.56 -4.84
CA PRO A 14 1.71 -10.12 -4.68
C PRO A 14 0.41 -9.71 -4.00
N PHE A 15 -0.69 -10.42 -4.28
CA PHE A 15 -2.01 -10.11 -3.71
C PHE A 15 -2.05 -10.27 -2.18
N VAL A 16 -1.10 -11.01 -1.58
CA VAL A 16 -0.97 -11.16 -0.11
C VAL A 16 -0.60 -9.84 0.54
N ILE A 17 0.26 -9.04 -0.10
CA ILE A 17 0.65 -7.70 0.36
C ILE A 17 -0.60 -6.80 0.34
N PHE A 18 -1.12 -6.50 -0.86
CA PHE A 18 -2.39 -5.83 -1.07
C PHE A 18 -3.09 -6.40 -2.31
N GLY A 19 -4.38 -6.68 -2.19
CA GLY A 19 -5.21 -7.10 -3.32
C GLY A 19 -5.40 -5.98 -4.34
N ASP A 20 -5.85 -6.33 -5.54
CA ASP A 20 -6.05 -5.35 -6.61
C ASP A 20 -7.10 -4.30 -6.27
N ALA A 21 -8.21 -4.69 -5.61
CA ALA A 21 -9.23 -3.75 -5.15
C ALA A 21 -8.67 -2.71 -4.16
N THR A 22 -7.85 -3.17 -3.20
CA THR A 22 -7.17 -2.29 -2.24
C THR A 22 -6.22 -1.32 -2.94
N LEU A 23 -5.42 -1.80 -3.92
CA LEU A 23 -4.54 -0.92 -4.69
C LEU A 23 -5.31 0.09 -5.54
N ALA A 24 -6.42 -0.32 -6.15
CA ALA A 24 -7.27 0.58 -6.94
C ALA A 24 -7.86 1.69 -6.05
N GLU A 25 -8.30 1.35 -4.84
CA GLU A 25 -8.79 2.34 -3.87
C GLU A 25 -7.67 3.28 -3.40
N MET A 26 -6.46 2.75 -3.13
CA MET A 26 -5.28 3.59 -2.80
C MET A 26 -4.98 4.58 -3.94
N ALA A 27 -4.98 4.13 -5.19
CA ALA A 27 -4.73 4.98 -6.35
C ALA A 27 -5.83 6.05 -6.53
N ALA A 28 -7.07 5.75 -6.17
CA ALA A 28 -8.19 6.70 -6.25
C ALA A 28 -8.16 7.73 -5.11
N ARG A 29 -7.76 7.32 -3.90
CA ARG A 29 -7.81 8.17 -2.70
C ARG A 29 -6.49 8.85 -2.35
N MET A 30 -5.37 8.36 -2.89
CA MET A 30 -4.02 8.87 -2.65
C MET A 30 -3.71 9.15 -1.17
N PRO A 31 -3.86 8.16 -0.27
CA PRO A 31 -3.60 8.37 1.16
C PRO A 31 -2.12 8.67 1.43
N THR A 32 -1.85 9.76 2.15
CA THR A 32 -0.51 10.28 2.43
C THR A 32 -0.12 10.21 3.91
N ASP A 33 -0.94 9.59 4.75
CA ASP A 33 -0.65 9.33 6.16
C ASP A 33 -1.25 7.99 6.62
N GLU A 34 -0.88 7.55 7.83
CA GLU A 34 -1.32 6.28 8.40
C GLU A 34 -2.85 6.21 8.61
N ALA A 35 -3.49 7.32 8.99
CA ALA A 35 -4.92 7.35 9.26
C ALA A 35 -5.73 7.19 7.97
N ALA A 36 -5.32 7.88 6.91
CA ALA A 36 -5.87 7.77 5.57
C ALA A 36 -5.64 6.36 4.99
N MET A 37 -4.45 5.78 5.19
CA MET A 37 -4.18 4.39 4.78
C MET A 37 -5.04 3.38 5.53
N MET A 38 -5.25 3.56 6.83
CA MET A 38 -6.10 2.68 7.65
C MET A 38 -7.57 2.72 7.21
N ALA A 39 -8.01 3.81 6.56
CA ALA A 39 -9.35 3.94 6.01
C ALA A 39 -9.57 3.21 4.67
N ILE A 40 -8.51 2.68 4.05
CA ILE A 40 -8.61 1.92 2.79
C ILE A 40 -9.09 0.49 3.07
N SER A 41 -10.05 0.00 2.28
CA SER A 41 -10.56 -1.37 2.42
C SER A 41 -9.46 -2.41 2.16
N GLY A 42 -9.34 -3.37 3.07
CA GLY A 42 -8.29 -4.40 3.04
C GLY A 42 -6.95 -3.99 3.66
N VAL A 43 -6.85 -2.78 4.23
CA VAL A 43 -5.70 -2.34 5.04
C VAL A 43 -6.02 -2.51 6.53
N GLY A 44 -5.54 -3.61 7.11
CA GLY A 44 -5.58 -3.84 8.56
C GLY A 44 -4.32 -3.34 9.27
N LYS A 45 -4.37 -3.24 10.61
CA LYS A 45 -3.24 -2.78 11.45
C LYS A 45 -1.91 -3.49 11.16
N HIS A 46 -1.95 -4.81 10.92
CA HIS A 46 -0.74 -5.57 10.59
C HIS A 46 -0.12 -5.13 9.26
N LYS A 47 -0.94 -4.98 8.21
CA LYS A 47 -0.49 -4.54 6.89
C LYS A 47 -0.03 -3.09 6.90
N LEU A 48 -0.72 -2.22 7.64
CA LEU A 48 -0.32 -0.83 7.83
C LEU A 48 1.07 -0.76 8.48
N ARG A 49 1.28 -1.47 9.59
CA ARG A 49 2.59 -1.50 10.26
C ARG A 49 3.71 -2.06 9.38
N LYS A 50 3.40 -3.05 8.55
CA LYS A 50 4.42 -3.78 7.79
C LYS A 50 4.75 -3.14 6.44
N PHE A 51 3.76 -2.57 5.77
CA PHE A 51 3.90 -2.08 4.39
C PHE A 51 3.40 -0.64 4.20
N GLY A 52 2.68 -0.07 5.18
CA GLY A 52 2.00 1.22 5.05
C GLY A 52 2.92 2.35 4.62
N ASN A 53 4.03 2.54 5.34
CA ASN A 53 4.98 3.62 5.08
C ASN A 53 5.54 3.56 3.66
N GLU A 54 5.90 2.39 3.16
CA GLU A 54 6.43 2.25 1.80
C GLU A 54 5.43 2.63 0.70
N PHE A 55 4.13 2.42 0.94
CA PHE A 55 3.10 2.82 0.00
C PHE A 55 2.76 4.29 0.13
N ILE A 56 2.72 4.84 1.35
CA ILE A 56 2.58 6.28 1.61
C ILE A 56 3.69 7.05 0.89
N ASP A 57 4.94 6.62 1.07
CA ASP A 57 6.09 7.24 0.42
C ASP A 57 6.00 7.17 -1.10
N GLU A 58 5.58 6.04 -1.67
CA GLU A 58 5.37 5.91 -3.13
C GLU A 58 4.31 6.88 -3.65
N ILE A 59 3.20 7.05 -2.91
CA ILE A 59 2.09 7.95 -3.23
C ILE A 59 2.58 9.40 -3.18
N ILE A 60 3.26 9.80 -2.11
CA ILE A 60 3.81 11.16 -1.96
C ILE A 60 4.81 11.45 -3.08
N ASN A 61 5.73 10.53 -3.37
CA ASN A 61 6.71 10.68 -4.45
C ASN A 61 6.05 10.81 -5.82
N TYR A 62 4.92 10.13 -6.06
CA TYR A 62 4.16 10.28 -7.29
C TYR A 62 3.49 11.65 -7.39
N MET A 63 2.98 12.20 -6.28
CA MET A 63 2.32 13.52 -6.26
C MET A 63 3.30 14.69 -6.43
N CYS A 64 4.56 14.51 -6.03
CA CYS A 64 5.61 15.52 -6.16
C CYS A 64 6.39 15.46 -7.49
N ARG A 65 6.04 14.53 -8.39
CA ARG A 65 6.56 14.45 -9.76
C ARG A 65 5.77 15.31 -10.72
#